data_AF-A0A7C3ZKI2-F1
#
_entry.id   AF-A0A7C3ZKI2-F1
#
_cell.length_a   1.000
_cell.length_b   1.000
_cell.length_c   1.000
_cell.angle_alpha   90.00
_cell.angle_beta   90.00
_cell.angle_gamma   90.00
#
_symmetry.space_group_name_H-M   'P 1'
#
loop_
_entity.id
_entity.type
_entity.pdbx_description
1 polymer ?
#
loop_
_entity_poly.entity_id
_entity_poly.type
_entity_poly.pdbx_seq_one_letter_code
_entity_poly.pdbx_strand_id
1 'polypeptide(L)'
;MTELIITWQGLLFEAAAFLIFTYLLNLFLFKPIRDILKKRSEIIGSRNKNQKYFEDLTDRLNQDAEEEKKKLKIEINRVKETCRKDGLTEAGIIISSAKKDAYLKLNGIIKNFGEEKKAIADYYKSRSEELANSIYKKILE
;
A
#
# COMPACT_ATOMS: atom_id res chain seq x y z
N MET A 1 -83.59 38.29 -43.77
CA MET A 1 -82.70 38.70 -42.67
C MET A 1 -83.44 38.46 -41.37
N THR A 2 -83.30 37.26 -40.82
CA THR A 2 -83.89 36.91 -39.52
C THR A 2 -83.11 37.66 -38.45
N GLU A 3 -83.78 38.57 -37.76
CA GLU A 3 -83.25 39.26 -36.60
C GLU A 3 -82.68 38.22 -35.63
N LEU A 4 -81.41 38.40 -35.25
CA LEU A 4 -80.76 37.66 -34.17
C LEU A 4 -81.43 38.06 -32.85
N ILE A 5 -82.63 37.54 -32.61
CA ILE A 5 -83.27 37.60 -31.29
C ILE A 5 -82.46 36.67 -30.40
N ILE A 6 -81.49 37.25 -29.69
CA ILE A 6 -80.81 36.58 -28.59
C ILE A 6 -81.88 36.34 -27.52
N THR A 7 -82.45 35.14 -27.53
CA THR A 7 -83.33 34.69 -26.46
C THR A 7 -82.48 34.45 -25.22
N TRP A 8 -82.95 34.91 -24.05
CA TRP A 8 -82.25 34.73 -22.76
C TRP A 8 -81.95 33.24 -22.46
N GLN A 9 -82.75 32.35 -23.03
CA GLN A 9 -82.58 30.90 -23.01
C GLN A 9 -81.35 30.42 -23.80
N GLY A 10 -81.08 31.00 -24.97
CA GLY A 10 -79.88 30.68 -25.77
C GLY A 10 -78.58 31.08 -25.07
N LEU A 11 -78.59 32.23 -24.41
CA LEU A 11 -77.43 32.75 -23.65
C LEU A 11 -77.14 31.86 -22.42
N LEU A 12 -78.19 31.38 -21.73
CA LEU A 12 -78.04 30.44 -20.63
C LEU A 12 -77.50 29.07 -21.08
N PHE A 13 -77.97 28.58 -22.23
CA PHE A 13 -77.48 27.32 -22.83
C PHE A 13 -76.02 27.42 -23.27
N GLU A 14 -75.64 28.53 -23.92
CA GLU A 14 -74.25 28.78 -24.32
C GLU A 14 -73.33 28.93 -23.11
N ALA A 15 -73.78 29.59 -22.04
CA ALA A 15 -73.04 29.69 -20.78
C ALA A 15 -72.85 28.31 -20.12
N ALA A 16 -73.89 27.47 -20.10
CA ALA A 16 -73.79 26.11 -19.59
C ALA A 16 -72.84 25.25 -20.43
N ALA A 17 -72.91 25.35 -21.76
CA ALA A 17 -72.02 24.65 -22.68
C ALA A 17 -70.57 25.10 -22.51
N PHE A 18 -70.32 26.40 -22.34
CA PHE A 18 -69.00 26.95 -22.06
C PHE A 18 -68.45 26.44 -20.73
N LEU A 19 -69.25 26.42 -19.65
CA LEU A 19 -68.82 25.88 -18.36
C LEU A 19 -68.47 24.39 -18.44
N ILE A 20 -69.30 23.59 -19.12
CA ILE A 20 -69.02 22.16 -19.34
C ILE A 20 -67.74 21.98 -20.16
N PHE A 21 -67.57 22.77 -21.21
CA PHE A 21 -66.38 22.74 -22.05
C PHE A 21 -65.12 23.12 -21.26
N THR A 22 -65.14 24.22 -20.51
CA THR A 22 -64.03 24.63 -19.62
C THR A 22 -63.72 23.56 -18.58
N TYR A 23 -64.75 22.92 -18.01
CA TYR A 23 -64.56 21.82 -17.06
C TYR A 23 -63.87 20.60 -17.72
N LEU A 24 -64.32 20.20 -18.90
CA LEU A 24 -63.66 19.14 -19.68
C LEU A 24 -62.22 19.52 -20.01
N LEU A 25 -61.97 20.77 -20.41
CA LEU A 25 -60.64 21.27 -20.74
C LEU A 25 -59.70 21.23 -19.52
N ASN A 26 -60.20 21.60 -18.35
CA ASN A 26 -59.46 21.50 -17.10
C ASN A 26 -59.09 20.03 -16.77
N LEU A 27 -60.03 19.11 -16.96
CA LEU A 27 -59.81 17.70 -16.70
C LEU A 27 -58.84 17.05 -17.70
N PHE A 28 -58.99 17.36 -19.00
CA PHE A 28 -58.22 16.73 -20.08
C PHE A 28 -56.88 17.37 -20.39
N LEU A 29 -56.68 18.68 -20.12
CA LEU A 29 -55.44 19.38 -20.48
C LEU A 29 -54.64 19.79 -19.23
N PHE A 30 -55.26 20.50 -18.30
CA PHE A 30 -54.51 21.08 -17.18
C PHE A 30 -53.91 20.03 -16.25
N LYS A 31 -54.68 18.97 -15.92
CA LYS A 31 -54.20 17.88 -15.07
C LYS A 31 -53.01 17.11 -15.69
N PRO A 32 -53.09 16.56 -16.91
CA PRO A 32 -51.97 15.81 -17.49
C PRO A 32 -50.77 16.70 -17.83
N ILE A 33 -50.97 17.96 -18.24
CA ILE A 33 -49.85 18.90 -18.49
C ILE A 33 -49.08 19.16 -17.19
N ARG A 34 -49.78 19.38 -16.08
CA ARG A 34 -49.14 19.60 -14.77
C ARG A 34 -48.36 18.37 -14.31
N ASP A 35 -48.90 17.17 -14.54
CA ASP A 35 -48.22 15.92 -14.19
C ASP A 35 -46.95 15.71 -15.02
N ILE A 36 -46.95 16.08 -16.31
CA ILE A 36 -45.77 16.05 -17.18
C ILE A 36 -44.71 17.06 -16.72
N LEU A 37 -45.11 18.28 -16.38
CA LEU A 37 -44.18 19.30 -15.87
C LEU A 37 -43.54 18.87 -14.55
N LYS A 38 -44.33 18.25 -13.65
CA LYS A 38 -43.82 17.70 -12.38
C LYS A 38 -42.86 16.54 -12.61
N LYS A 39 -43.17 15.60 -13.51
CA LYS A 39 -42.24 14.52 -13.88
C LYS A 39 -40.94 15.06 -14.46
N ARG A 40 -41.00 16.07 -15.33
CA ARG A 40 -39.80 16.70 -15.89
C ARG A 40 -38.95 17.38 -14.81
N SER A 41 -39.56 18.12 -13.89
CA SER A 41 -38.82 18.78 -12.81
C SER A 41 -38.20 17.77 -11.85
N GLU A 42 -38.90 16.67 -11.52
CA GLU A 42 -38.38 15.56 -10.72
C GLU A 42 -37.21 14.85 -11.40
N ILE A 43 -37.29 14.58 -12.70
CA ILE A 43 -36.19 13.96 -13.47
C ILE A 43 -34.95 14.86 -13.48
N ILE A 44 -35.12 16.16 -13.73
CA ILE A 44 -34.01 17.13 -13.73
C ILE A 44 -33.40 17.25 -12.33
N GLY A 45 -34.23 17.38 -11.30
CA GLY A 45 -33.79 17.45 -9.91
C GLY A 45 -33.05 16.19 -9.48
N SER A 46 -33.53 15.01 -9.89
CA SER A 46 -32.89 13.72 -9.58
C SER A 46 -31.56 13.55 -10.31
N ARG A 47 -31.47 13.96 -11.58
CA ARG A 47 -30.20 13.95 -12.34
C ARG A 47 -29.15 14.84 -11.69
N ASN A 48 -29.52 16.05 -11.28
CA ASN A 48 -28.60 16.98 -10.61
C ASN A 48 -28.14 16.46 -9.23
N LYS A 49 -29.05 15.84 -8.46
CA LYS A 49 -28.70 15.21 -7.17
C LYS A 49 -27.74 14.04 -7.36
N ASN A 50 -28.01 13.18 -8.33
CA ASN A 50 -27.15 12.05 -8.64
C ASN A 50 -25.77 12.51 -9.10
N GLN A 51 -25.69 13.53 -9.97
CA GLN A 51 -24.41 14.09 -10.40
C GLN A 51 -23.57 14.59 -9.22
N LYS A 52 -24.16 15.41 -8.33
CA LYS A 52 -23.46 15.89 -7.14
C LYS A 52 -23.01 14.75 -6.21
N TYR A 53 -23.83 13.71 -6.09
CA TYR A 53 -23.48 12.52 -5.32
C TYR A 53 -22.29 11.79 -5.93
N PHE A 54 -22.25 11.61 -7.25
CA PHE A 54 -21.12 10.97 -7.93
C PHE A 54 -19.84 11.82 -7.88
N GLU A 55 -19.95 13.15 -7.96
CA GLU A 55 -18.82 14.07 -7.77
C GLU A 55 -18.25 13.94 -6.34
N ASP A 56 -19.08 14.03 -5.29
CA ASP A 56 -18.63 13.86 -3.89
C ASP A 56 -18.02 12.47 -3.64
N LEU A 57 -18.62 11.41 -4.21
CA LEU A 57 -18.08 10.06 -4.10
C LEU A 57 -16.71 9.94 -4.77
N THR A 58 -16.54 10.55 -5.94
CA THR A 58 -15.27 10.55 -6.69
C THR A 58 -14.20 11.30 -5.91
N ASP A 59 -14.54 12.46 -5.36
CA ASP A 59 -13.60 13.25 -4.55
C ASP A 59 -13.17 12.51 -3.29
N ARG A 60 -14.10 11.87 -2.58
CA ARG A 60 -13.80 11.03 -1.42
C ARG A 60 -12.88 9.86 -1.79
N LEU A 61 -13.22 9.13 -2.85
CA LEU A 61 -12.40 8.00 -3.31
C LEU A 61 -10.97 8.45 -3.69
N ASN A 62 -10.83 9.61 -4.34
CA ASN A 62 -9.53 10.17 -4.66
C ASN A 62 -8.74 10.57 -3.41
N GLN A 63 -9.41 11.19 -2.42
CA GLN A 63 -8.78 11.54 -1.15
C GLN A 63 -8.31 10.29 -0.39
N ASP A 64 -9.18 9.28 -0.26
CA ASP A 64 -8.86 8.01 0.40
C ASP A 64 -7.67 7.32 -0.29
N ALA A 65 -7.67 7.28 -1.62
CA ALA A 65 -6.56 6.69 -2.40
C ALA A 65 -5.24 7.45 -2.18
N GLU A 66 -5.26 8.79 -2.13
CA GLU A 66 -4.07 9.59 -1.85
C GLU A 66 -3.57 9.42 -0.41
N GLU A 67 -4.48 9.29 0.56
CA GLU A 67 -4.10 8.96 1.93
C GLU A 67 -3.49 7.57 2.05
N GLU A 68 -4.06 6.58 1.38
CA GLU A 68 -3.53 5.21 1.35
C GLU A 68 -2.14 5.17 0.73
N LYS A 69 -1.92 5.86 -0.40
CA LYS A 69 -0.59 6.00 -1.01
C LYS A 69 0.41 6.63 -0.04
N LYS A 70 0.03 7.66 0.71
CA LYS A 70 0.90 8.28 1.72
C LYS A 70 1.25 7.30 2.84
N LYS A 71 0.26 6.57 3.36
CA LYS A 71 0.46 5.54 4.40
C LYS A 71 1.40 4.45 3.90
N LEU A 72 1.16 3.91 2.71
CA LEU A 72 2.03 2.91 2.08
C LEU A 72 3.46 3.42 1.89
N LYS A 73 3.64 4.67 1.48
CA LYS A 73 4.98 5.26 1.33
C LYS A 73 5.73 5.35 2.66
N ILE A 74 5.04 5.70 3.75
CA ILE A 74 5.61 5.72 5.10
C ILE A 74 5.99 4.30 5.53
N GLU A 75 5.11 3.32 5.28
CA GLU A 75 5.35 1.92 5.62
C GLU A 75 6.53 1.34 4.84
N ILE A 76 6.61 1.58 3.52
CA ILE A 76 7.74 1.17 2.68
C ILE A 76 9.05 1.73 3.23
N ASN A 77 9.08 3.02 3.58
CA ASN A 77 10.28 3.64 4.14
C ASN A 77 10.65 3.02 5.49
N ARG A 78 9.67 2.71 6.35
CA ARG A 78 9.89 2.03 7.62
C ARG A 78 10.47 0.64 7.41
N VAL A 79 9.89 -0.17 6.54
CA VAL A 79 10.36 -1.52 6.20
C VAL A 79 11.78 -1.46 5.63
N LYS A 80 12.06 -0.49 4.76
CA LYS A 80 13.39 -0.30 4.17
C LYS A 80 14.45 0.02 5.24
N GLU A 81 14.15 0.94 6.16
CA GLU A 81 15.10 1.27 7.25
C GLU A 81 15.27 0.10 8.23
N THR A 82 14.20 -0.63 8.56
CA THR A 82 14.29 -1.84 9.40
C THR A 82 15.16 -2.89 8.72
N CYS A 83 14.90 -3.22 7.46
CA CYS A 83 15.70 -4.19 6.71
C CYS A 83 17.17 -3.77 6.60
N ARG A 84 17.45 -2.48 6.39
CA ARG A 84 18.81 -1.95 6.38
C ARG A 84 19.51 -2.10 7.73
N LYS A 85 18.80 -1.79 8.83
CA LYS A 85 19.33 -1.91 10.19
C LYS A 85 19.62 -3.37 10.53
N ASP A 86 18.67 -4.25 10.26
CA ASP A 86 18.78 -5.68 10.53
C ASP A 86 19.93 -6.29 9.70
N GLY A 87 20.05 -5.91 8.43
CA GLY A 87 21.16 -6.33 7.58
C GLY A 87 22.53 -5.86 8.09
N LEU A 88 22.63 -4.62 8.60
CA LEU A 88 23.88 -4.12 9.22
C LEU A 88 24.21 -4.86 10.52
N THR A 89 23.21 -5.15 11.34
CA THR A 89 23.39 -5.92 12.58
C THR A 89 23.86 -7.34 12.27
N GLU A 90 23.20 -8.04 11.35
CA GLU A 90 23.56 -9.40 10.95
C GLU A 90 24.96 -9.45 10.33
N ALA A 91 25.28 -8.51 9.43
CA ALA A 91 26.62 -8.38 8.87
C ALA A 91 27.67 -8.15 9.96
N GLY A 92 27.36 -7.34 10.97
CA GLY A 92 28.22 -7.13 12.13
C GLY A 92 28.48 -8.42 12.93
N ILE A 93 27.43 -9.24 13.15
CA ILE A 93 27.53 -10.54 13.84
C ILE A 93 28.42 -11.50 13.04
N ILE A 94 28.22 -11.59 11.72
CA ILE A 94 29.01 -12.45 10.84
C ILE A 94 30.48 -12.02 10.84
N ILE A 95 30.76 -10.72 10.73
CA ILE A 95 32.15 -10.22 10.76
C ILE A 95 32.79 -10.48 12.12
N SER A 96 32.06 -10.29 13.22
CA SER A 96 32.58 -10.49 14.57
C SER A 96 32.90 -11.97 14.85
N SER A 97 32.00 -12.88 14.45
CA SER A 97 32.23 -14.33 14.54
C SER A 97 33.41 -14.77 13.67
N ALA A 98 33.48 -14.32 12.42
CA ALA A 98 34.60 -14.62 11.53
C ALA A 98 35.94 -14.13 12.09
N LYS A 99 35.98 -12.93 12.70
CA LYS A 99 37.18 -12.43 13.39
C LYS A 99 37.55 -13.33 14.56
N LYS A 100 36.59 -13.71 15.41
CA LYS A 100 36.83 -14.59 16.55
C LYS A 100 37.41 -15.94 16.10
N ASP A 101 36.85 -16.53 15.06
CA ASP A 101 37.34 -17.80 14.51
C ASP A 101 38.73 -17.66 13.92
N ALA A 102 39.03 -16.56 13.23
CA ALA A 102 40.36 -16.26 12.73
C ALA A 102 41.38 -16.13 13.88
N TYR A 103 41.03 -15.44 14.96
CA TYR A 103 41.89 -15.35 16.16
C TYR A 103 42.11 -16.71 16.82
N LEU A 104 41.07 -17.55 16.94
CA LEU A 104 41.20 -18.90 17.49
C LEU A 104 42.13 -19.76 16.64
N LYS A 105 41.98 -19.72 15.31
CA LYS A 105 42.89 -20.42 14.38
C LYS A 105 44.32 -19.92 14.51
N LEU A 106 44.52 -18.61 14.53
CA LEU A 106 45.85 -18.02 14.67
C LEU A 106 46.53 -18.43 15.99
N ASN A 107 45.81 -18.38 17.11
CA ASN A 107 46.33 -18.81 18.40
C ASN A 107 46.67 -20.31 18.41
N GLY A 108 45.85 -21.14 17.74
CA GLY A 108 46.15 -22.55 17.55
C GLY A 108 47.45 -22.78 16.77
N ILE A 109 47.64 -22.05 15.66
CA ILE A 109 48.87 -22.12 14.86
C ILE A 109 50.08 -21.67 15.68
N ILE A 110 50.00 -20.56 16.43
CA ILE A 110 51.09 -20.07 17.26
C ILE A 110 51.46 -21.09 18.35
N LYS A 111 50.46 -21.73 18.97
CA LYS A 111 50.69 -22.78 19.97
C LYS A 111 51.40 -23.98 19.36
N ASN A 112 50.89 -24.51 18.24
CA ASN A 112 51.48 -25.65 17.55
C ASN A 112 52.92 -25.34 17.09
N PHE A 113 53.15 -24.14 16.55
CA PHE A 113 54.48 -23.70 16.16
C PHE A 113 55.46 -23.63 17.35
N GLY A 114 54.99 -23.18 18.51
CA GLY A 114 55.78 -23.19 19.75
C GLY A 114 56.12 -24.61 20.22
N GLU A 115 55.19 -25.55 20.09
CA GLU A 115 55.39 -26.97 20.40
C GLU A 115 56.37 -27.63 19.43
N GLU A 116 56.23 -27.40 18.12
CA GLU A 116 57.16 -27.87 17.09
C GLU A 116 58.58 -27.34 17.32
N LYS A 117 58.71 -26.05 17.64
CA LYS A 117 60.03 -25.45 17.94
C LYS A 117 60.70 -26.13 19.14
N LYS A 118 59.94 -26.44 20.20
CA LYS A 118 60.47 -27.17 21.37
C LYS A 118 60.88 -28.59 21.00
N ALA A 119 60.02 -29.32 20.28
CA ALA A 119 60.32 -30.68 19.83
C ALA A 119 61.58 -30.75 18.97
N ILE A 120 61.77 -29.79 18.06
CA ILE A 120 62.98 -29.67 17.25
C ILE A 120 64.21 -29.39 18.13
N ALA A 121 64.11 -28.47 19.09
CA ALA A 121 65.22 -28.16 20.00
C ALA A 121 65.63 -29.39 20.84
N ASP A 122 64.65 -30.13 21.37
CA ASP A 122 64.88 -31.35 22.13
C ASP A 122 65.50 -32.46 21.27
N TYR A 123 65.04 -32.61 20.03
CA TYR A 123 65.63 -33.54 19.05
C TYR A 123 67.11 -33.24 18.77
N TYR A 124 67.46 -31.97 18.49
CA TYR A 124 68.85 -31.59 18.26
C TYR A 124 69.72 -31.78 19.51
N LYS A 125 69.17 -31.52 20.71
CA LYS A 125 69.88 -31.73 21.97
C LYS A 125 70.21 -33.21 22.17
N SER A 126 69.22 -34.09 22.03
CA SER A 126 69.41 -35.54 22.11
C SER A 126 70.40 -36.05 21.06
N ARG A 127 70.33 -35.55 19.83
CA ARG A 127 71.25 -35.95 18.76
C ARG A 127 72.68 -35.48 19.01
N SER A 128 72.85 -34.32 19.63
CA SER A 128 74.16 -33.80 20.03
C SER A 128 74.78 -34.63 21.16
N GLU A 129 73.97 -35.07 22.12
CA GLU A 129 74.40 -35.99 23.19
C GLU A 129 74.81 -37.36 22.63
N GLU A 130 74.04 -37.93 21.69
CA GLU A 130 74.43 -39.15 20.97
C GLU A 130 75.75 -38.98 20.20
N LEU A 131 75.90 -37.87 19.47
CA LEU A 131 77.11 -37.60 18.70
C LEU A 131 78.32 -37.45 19.63
N ALA A 132 78.18 -36.71 20.73
CA ALA A 132 79.23 -36.56 21.74
C ALA A 132 79.64 -37.92 22.33
N ASN A 133 78.68 -38.78 22.66
CA ASN A 133 78.96 -40.14 23.14
C ASN A 133 79.67 -41.00 22.07
N SER A 134 79.29 -40.85 20.79
CA SER A 134 79.94 -41.58 19.69
C SER A 134 81.39 -41.13 19.47
N ILE A 135 81.66 -39.83 19.59
CA ILE A 135 83.01 -39.27 19.52
C ILE A 135 83.83 -39.72 20.73
N TYR A 136 83.25 -39.66 21.93
CA TYR A 136 83.90 -40.09 23.16
C TYR A 136 84.30 -41.56 23.11
N LYS A 137 83.41 -42.45 22.67
CA LYS A 137 83.73 -43.88 22.44
C LYS A 137 84.89 -44.07 21.48
N LYS A 138 84.95 -43.28 20.41
CA LYS A 138 85.97 -43.41 19.35
C LYS A 138 87.33 -42.80 19.71
N ILE A 139 87.42 -42.05 20.80
CA ILE A 139 88.68 -41.50 21.34
C ILE A 139 89.26 -42.42 22.44
N LEU A 140 88.41 -43.20 23.12
CA LEU A 140 88.79 -44.09 24.22
C LEU A 140 89.11 -45.53 23.79
N GLU A 141 88.68 -45.94 22.59
CA GLU A 141 89.21 -47.11 21.85
C GLU A 141 90.36 -46.68 20.94
#